data_AF-A0A519VXL4-F1
#
_entry.id   AF-A0A519VXL4-F1
#
_cell.length_a   1.000
_cell.length_b   1.000
_cell.length_c   1.000
_cell.angle_alpha   90.00
_cell.angle_beta   90.00
_cell.angle_gamma   90.00
#
_symmetry.space_group_name_H-M   'P 1'
#
loop_
_entity.id
_entity.type
_entity.pdbx_description
1 polymer ?
#
loop_
_entity_poly.entity_id
_entity_poly.type
_entity_poly.pdbx_seq_one_letter_code
_entity_poly.pdbx_strand_id
1 'polypeptide(L)'
;MFNRIESIAVCGILLATNISAFSQASPAAAPVSAPNGWHLLDKSKDGFSGISVNKAYTELLKGKKGNTVTVAVIDSGVDTLHEDLSQVLWKNLKEKPGNGKDDDKNGYADDVYGWNFLGGKDGRSVGKDTEEAQRLYKKLKAQTTVAPKDTALFSKLKAKYEEPAAANRAKLKDFQESYEGIKWADSLLHTGLKKDTIKGTDLETFRSQDQQVENARVGLL
;
A
#
# COMPACT_ATOMS: atom_id res chain seq x y z
N MET A 1 -84.97 24.56 54.50
CA MET A 1 -84.94 23.76 55.74
C MET A 1 -84.67 22.32 55.32
N PHE A 2 -83.49 21.76 55.65
CA PHE A 2 -83.07 20.34 55.56
C PHE A 2 -83.04 19.68 54.14
N ASN A 3 -82.17 18.74 53.76
CA ASN A 3 -80.94 18.14 54.29
C ASN A 3 -80.21 17.38 53.15
N ARG A 4 -78.97 16.95 53.39
CA ARG A 4 -78.09 16.07 52.58
C ARG A 4 -78.70 14.68 52.26
N ILE A 5 -78.12 13.95 51.27
CA ILE A 5 -77.65 12.54 51.34
C ILE A 5 -76.84 12.16 50.06
N GLU A 6 -75.96 11.18 50.23
CA GLU A 6 -74.75 10.83 49.49
C GLU A 6 -74.90 9.80 48.32
N SER A 7 -73.84 9.78 47.49
CA SER A 7 -73.20 8.63 46.80
C SER A 7 -73.95 7.79 45.76
N ILE A 8 -73.34 7.65 44.57
CA ILE A 8 -73.08 6.38 43.86
C ILE A 8 -71.85 6.56 42.94
N ALA A 9 -70.87 5.67 43.09
CA ALA A 9 -69.67 5.55 42.28
C ALA A 9 -69.97 4.86 40.94
N VAL A 10 -69.48 5.41 39.83
CA VAL A 10 -69.51 4.78 38.51
C VAL A 10 -68.08 4.41 38.11
N CYS A 11 -67.82 3.11 38.07
CA CYS A 11 -66.61 2.51 37.51
C CYS A 11 -66.83 2.35 36.00
N GLY A 12 -66.13 3.14 35.18
CA GLY A 12 -66.20 3.11 33.72
C GLY A 12 -64.81 2.86 33.13
N ILE A 13 -64.67 1.71 32.47
CA ILE A 13 -63.46 1.16 31.85
C ILE A 13 -62.98 2.05 30.70
N LEU A 14 -61.72 2.51 30.74
CA LEU A 14 -61.02 3.11 29.59
C LEU A 14 -59.91 2.14 29.15
N LEU A 15 -60.18 1.39 28.08
CA LEU A 15 -59.18 0.63 27.32
C LEU A 15 -58.32 1.63 26.53
N ALA A 16 -57.06 1.82 26.94
CA ALA A 16 -56.08 2.58 26.17
C ALA A 16 -55.43 1.66 25.12
N THR A 17 -55.77 1.84 23.85
CA THR A 17 -55.06 1.22 22.72
C THR A 17 -53.78 2.02 22.42
N ASN A 18 -52.63 1.43 22.73
CA ASN A 18 -51.32 1.95 22.32
C ASN A 18 -51.12 1.73 20.82
N ILE A 19 -51.17 2.80 20.03
CA ILE A 19 -50.69 2.77 18.64
C ILE A 19 -49.20 3.15 18.67
N SER A 20 -48.32 2.15 18.61
CA SER A 20 -46.90 2.39 18.39
C SER A 20 -46.68 2.78 16.93
N ALA A 21 -46.44 4.06 16.67
CA ALA A 21 -45.98 4.52 15.36
C ALA A 21 -44.54 4.04 15.14
N PHE A 22 -44.36 3.04 14.28
CA PHE A 22 -43.04 2.70 13.74
C PHE A 22 -42.59 3.85 12.82
N SER A 23 -41.54 4.56 13.22
CA SER A 23 -40.79 5.44 12.31
C SER A 23 -40.10 4.55 11.28
N GLN A 24 -40.63 4.51 10.06
CA GLN A 24 -39.88 3.96 8.93
C GLN A 24 -38.73 4.93 8.64
N ALA A 25 -37.50 4.49 8.92
CA ALA A 25 -36.32 5.15 8.40
C ALA A 25 -36.44 5.18 6.86
N SER A 26 -36.50 6.38 6.29
CA SER A 26 -36.41 6.56 4.84
C SER A 26 -35.17 5.82 4.32
N PRO A 27 -35.28 5.05 3.22
CA PRO A 27 -34.12 4.40 2.65
C PRO A 27 -33.07 5.47 2.36
N ALA A 28 -31.88 5.30 2.93
CA ALA A 28 -30.74 6.17 2.65
C ALA A 28 -30.55 6.19 1.13
N ALA A 29 -30.58 7.39 0.54
CA ALA A 29 -30.30 7.56 -0.88
C ALA A 29 -28.99 6.86 -1.21
N ALA A 30 -28.97 6.07 -2.29
CA ALA A 30 -27.78 5.37 -2.74
C ALA A 30 -26.60 6.38 -2.87
N PRO A 31 -25.38 6.00 -2.46
CA PRO A 31 -24.23 6.90 -2.53
C PRO A 31 -24.06 7.35 -3.98
N VAL A 32 -24.16 8.66 -4.21
CA VAL A 32 -23.98 9.26 -5.53
C VAL A 32 -22.53 8.98 -5.93
N SER A 33 -22.32 8.16 -6.97
CA SER A 33 -20.98 7.91 -7.48
C SER A 33 -20.39 9.21 -8.00
N ALA A 34 -19.16 9.52 -7.60
CA ALA A 34 -18.51 10.74 -8.05
C ALA A 34 -18.36 10.74 -9.58
N PRO A 35 -18.69 11.86 -10.26
CA PRO A 35 -18.53 11.95 -11.71
C PRO A 35 -17.05 11.96 -12.11
N ASN A 36 -16.79 11.68 -13.38
CA ASN A 36 -15.46 11.86 -13.94
C ASN A 36 -14.99 13.30 -13.74
N GLY A 37 -13.75 13.47 -13.29
CA GLY A 37 -13.19 14.79 -13.01
C GLY A 37 -13.73 15.46 -11.74
N TRP A 38 -14.38 14.73 -10.83
CA TRP A 38 -14.90 15.29 -9.57
C TRP A 38 -13.85 16.08 -8.77
N HIS A 39 -12.57 15.71 -8.87
CA HIS A 39 -11.47 16.39 -8.20
C HIS A 39 -11.28 17.84 -8.69
N LEU A 40 -11.77 18.20 -9.88
CA LEU A 40 -11.71 19.56 -10.42
C LEU A 40 -12.90 20.44 -9.98
N LEU A 41 -13.92 19.85 -9.38
CA LEU A 41 -15.19 20.49 -9.01
C LEU A 41 -15.09 21.26 -7.69
N ASP A 42 -16.08 22.11 -7.45
CA ASP A 42 -16.21 22.92 -6.24
C ASP A 42 -17.36 22.44 -5.35
N LYS A 43 -17.13 22.40 -4.03
CA LYS A 43 -18.11 21.88 -3.07
C LYS A 43 -19.40 22.70 -3.02
N SER A 44 -19.32 24.03 -3.06
CA SER A 44 -20.51 24.87 -2.91
C SER A 44 -21.29 25.00 -4.22
N LYS A 45 -20.60 24.91 -5.36
CA LYS A 45 -21.22 25.00 -6.69
C LYS A 45 -21.73 23.67 -7.20
N ASP A 46 -20.91 22.62 -7.11
CA ASP A 46 -21.13 21.33 -7.78
C ASP A 46 -21.48 20.20 -6.79
N GLY A 47 -21.37 20.45 -5.48
CA GLY A 47 -21.68 19.47 -4.43
C GLY A 47 -20.57 18.45 -4.15
N PHE A 48 -19.45 18.50 -4.87
CA PHE A 48 -18.31 17.59 -4.71
C PHE A 48 -17.10 18.28 -4.07
N SER A 49 -16.45 17.61 -3.11
CA SER A 49 -15.26 18.12 -2.42
C SER A 49 -13.99 18.00 -3.28
N GLY A 50 -13.97 18.62 -4.46
CA GLY A 50 -12.77 18.78 -5.28
C GLY A 50 -11.89 19.96 -4.86
N ILE A 51 -10.88 20.26 -5.66
CA ILE A 51 -9.93 21.37 -5.46
C ILE A 51 -10.32 22.66 -6.21
N SER A 52 -11.56 22.75 -6.71
CA SER A 52 -12.13 23.95 -7.34
C SER A 52 -11.32 24.50 -8.53
N VAL A 53 -10.62 23.64 -9.28
CA VAL A 53 -9.75 24.04 -10.41
C VAL A 53 -10.56 24.74 -11.51
N ASN A 54 -11.73 24.19 -11.88
CA ASN A 54 -12.57 24.78 -12.92
C ASN A 54 -13.00 26.20 -12.55
N LYS A 55 -13.37 26.40 -11.28
CA LYS A 55 -13.73 27.70 -10.73
C LYS A 55 -12.56 28.68 -10.75
N ALA A 56 -11.36 28.22 -10.38
CA ALA A 56 -10.16 29.04 -10.43
C ALA A 56 -9.86 29.54 -11.86
N TYR A 57 -9.98 28.68 -12.87
CA TYR A 57 -9.83 29.08 -14.27
C TYR A 57 -10.86 30.14 -14.71
N THR A 58 -12.14 29.96 -14.34
CA THR A 58 -13.21 30.86 -14.81
C THR A 58 -13.28 32.19 -14.06
N GLU A 59 -12.93 32.22 -12.78
CA GLU A 59 -13.13 33.37 -11.89
C GLU A 59 -11.83 34.08 -11.52
N LEU A 60 -10.79 33.33 -11.14
CA LEU A 60 -9.54 33.89 -10.60
C LEU A 60 -8.53 34.19 -11.68
N LEU A 61 -8.40 33.30 -12.68
CA LEU A 61 -7.36 33.38 -13.71
C LEU A 61 -7.83 34.07 -14.99
N LYS A 62 -9.11 34.39 -15.10
CA LYS A 62 -9.68 35.03 -16.29
C LYS A 62 -8.96 36.35 -16.62
N GLY A 63 -8.43 36.43 -17.85
CA GLY A 63 -7.71 37.60 -18.34
C GLY A 63 -6.29 37.76 -17.77
N LYS A 64 -5.82 36.84 -16.93
CA LYS A 64 -4.43 36.85 -16.45
C LYS A 64 -3.52 36.15 -17.47
N LYS A 65 -2.30 36.67 -17.63
CA LYS A 65 -1.25 36.00 -18.41
C LYS A 65 -0.50 35.04 -17.50
N GLY A 66 -0.40 33.78 -17.92
CA GLY A 66 0.39 32.77 -17.23
C GLY A 66 1.88 32.93 -17.52
N ASN A 67 2.72 32.47 -16.58
CA ASN A 67 4.13 32.24 -16.81
C ASN A 67 4.35 30.74 -16.98
N THR A 68 5.21 30.35 -17.91
CA THR A 68 5.61 28.94 -18.04
C THR A 68 6.54 28.59 -16.88
N VAL A 69 6.19 27.55 -16.12
CA VAL A 69 6.99 27.04 -15.00
C VAL A 69 7.45 25.64 -15.36
N THR A 70 8.76 25.40 -15.23
CA THR A 70 9.31 24.05 -15.34
C THR A 70 9.14 23.32 -14.02
N VAL A 71 8.50 22.15 -14.05
CA VAL A 71 8.23 21.31 -12.88
C VAL A 71 8.96 19.98 -13.06
N ALA A 72 9.80 19.61 -12.09
CA ALA A 72 10.47 18.31 -12.08
C ALA A 72 9.55 17.26 -11.43
N VAL A 73 9.27 16.18 -12.16
CA VAL A 73 8.51 15.03 -11.67
C VAL A 73 9.47 13.88 -11.42
N ILE A 74 9.57 13.43 -10.16
CA ILE A 74 10.43 12.31 -9.76
C ILE A 74 9.51 11.10 -9.52
N ASP A 75 9.32 10.31 -10.57
CA ASP A 75 8.44 9.14 -10.58
C ASP A 75 9.07 8.03 -11.46
N SER A 76 8.26 7.11 -11.91
CA SER A 76 8.55 6.01 -12.83
C SER A 76 8.84 6.43 -14.29
N GLY A 77 8.74 7.72 -14.59
CA GLY A 77 8.95 8.30 -15.92
C GLY A 77 7.68 8.95 -16.48
N VAL A 78 7.70 9.24 -17.77
CA VAL A 78 6.56 9.80 -18.51
C VAL A 78 6.50 9.18 -19.90
N ASP A 79 5.30 8.92 -20.38
CA ASP A 79 5.09 8.56 -21.78
C ASP A 79 5.29 9.80 -22.66
N THR A 80 6.43 9.86 -23.34
CA THR A 80 6.80 10.98 -24.21
C THR A 80 6.01 11.03 -25.52
N LEU A 81 5.27 9.96 -25.84
CA LEU A 81 4.41 9.87 -27.03
C LEU A 81 2.93 10.15 -26.71
N HIS A 82 2.59 10.36 -25.45
CA HIS A 82 1.21 10.65 -25.06
C HIS A 82 0.75 11.98 -25.67
N GLU A 83 -0.36 11.95 -26.42
CA GLU A 83 -0.83 13.08 -27.23
C GLU A 83 -1.01 14.35 -26.39
N ASP A 84 -1.62 14.24 -25.21
CA ASP A 84 -1.91 15.37 -24.32
C ASP A 84 -0.68 15.90 -23.55
N LEU A 85 0.39 15.10 -23.46
CA LEU A 85 1.62 15.51 -22.75
C LEU A 85 2.67 16.07 -23.72
N SER A 86 2.69 15.58 -24.96
CA SER A 86 3.71 15.90 -25.98
C SER A 86 3.97 17.41 -26.16
N GLN A 87 2.95 18.25 -25.95
CA GLN A 87 3.03 19.70 -26.10
C GLN A 87 3.55 20.44 -24.86
N VAL A 88 3.53 19.81 -23.69
CA VAL A 88 3.90 20.41 -22.40
C VAL A 88 5.17 19.81 -21.79
N LEU A 89 5.73 18.76 -22.42
CA LEU A 89 6.99 18.18 -21.99
C LEU A 89 8.13 19.20 -22.08
N TRP A 90 8.89 19.27 -20.99
CA TRP A 90 10.15 20.00 -21.00
C TRP A 90 11.14 19.31 -21.94
N LYS A 91 11.90 20.11 -22.69
CA LYS A 91 12.96 19.63 -23.59
C LYS A 91 14.30 20.26 -23.23
N ASN A 92 15.33 19.44 -23.03
CA ASN A 92 16.70 19.93 -22.89
C ASN A 92 17.19 20.43 -24.26
N LEU A 93 17.18 21.75 -24.46
CA LEU A 93 17.66 22.36 -25.71
C LEU A 93 19.18 22.37 -25.84
N LYS A 94 19.91 21.97 -24.79
CA LYS A 94 21.38 21.88 -24.81
C LYS A 94 21.87 20.53 -25.33
N GLU A 95 21.01 19.52 -25.37
CA GLU A 95 21.30 18.19 -25.91
C GLU A 95 21.00 18.09 -27.41
N LYS A 96 21.82 17.32 -28.13
CA LYS A 96 21.53 16.90 -29.51
C LYS A 96 21.02 15.46 -29.50
N PRO A 97 19.72 15.24 -29.75
CA PRO A 97 19.12 13.92 -29.61
C PRO A 97 19.83 12.82 -30.42
N GLY A 98 20.21 11.75 -29.74
CA GLY A 98 20.66 10.49 -30.34
C GLY A 98 22.11 10.47 -30.77
N ASN A 99 22.95 11.36 -30.22
CA ASN A 99 24.38 11.39 -30.53
C ASN A 99 25.23 10.55 -29.56
N GLY A 100 24.63 10.04 -28.48
CA GLY A 100 25.27 9.23 -27.44
C GLY A 100 26.22 10.00 -26.53
N LYS A 101 26.15 11.34 -26.51
CA LYS A 101 27.05 12.23 -25.76
C LYS A 101 26.25 13.06 -24.76
N ASP A 102 26.95 13.50 -23.74
CA ASP A 102 26.51 14.52 -22.79
C ASP A 102 26.99 15.86 -23.34
N ASP A 103 26.12 16.56 -24.09
CA ASP A 103 26.47 17.82 -24.77
C ASP A 103 26.52 18.99 -23.78
N ASP A 104 25.68 18.98 -22.75
CA ASP A 104 25.58 20.04 -21.75
C ASP A 104 26.48 19.86 -20.52
N LYS A 105 27.14 18.69 -20.42
CA LYS A 105 28.09 18.29 -19.38
C LYS A 105 27.46 18.18 -17.99
N ASN A 106 26.20 17.80 -17.91
CA ASN A 106 25.48 17.61 -16.66
C ASN A 106 25.67 16.20 -16.05
N GLY A 107 26.32 15.28 -16.77
CA GLY A 107 26.57 13.89 -16.37
C GLY A 107 25.62 12.87 -17.01
N TYR A 108 24.67 13.30 -17.85
CA TYR A 108 23.65 12.46 -18.45
C TYR A 108 23.64 12.63 -19.98
N ALA A 109 24.00 11.57 -20.70
CA ALA A 109 24.03 11.61 -22.16
C ALA A 109 22.62 11.52 -22.77
N ASP A 110 22.30 12.38 -23.74
CA ASP A 110 21.01 12.40 -24.45
C ASP A 110 19.77 12.56 -23.53
N ASP A 111 19.84 13.36 -22.45
CA ASP A 111 18.73 13.60 -21.49
C ASP A 111 17.65 14.59 -22.01
N VAL A 112 17.20 14.37 -23.25
CA VAL A 112 16.35 15.28 -24.03
C VAL A 112 15.03 15.65 -23.34
N TYR A 113 14.40 14.72 -22.61
CA TYR A 113 13.12 14.93 -21.92
C TYR A 113 13.22 14.68 -20.41
N GLY A 114 14.44 14.62 -19.88
CA GLY A 114 14.75 14.17 -18.52
C GLY A 114 15.60 12.91 -18.52
N TRP A 115 15.71 12.28 -17.35
CA TRP A 115 16.66 11.20 -17.12
C TRP A 115 16.07 10.00 -16.39
N ASN A 116 16.52 8.80 -16.76
CA ASN A 116 16.17 7.54 -16.10
C ASN A 116 17.34 7.06 -15.21
N PHE A 117 17.25 7.33 -13.90
CA PHE A 117 18.26 6.91 -12.92
C PHE A 117 18.36 5.39 -12.71
N LEU A 118 17.33 4.66 -13.10
CA LEU A 118 17.29 3.19 -13.06
C LEU A 118 17.67 2.57 -14.40
N GLY A 119 17.92 3.38 -15.43
CA GLY A 119 18.19 2.94 -16.79
C GLY A 119 19.61 2.37 -16.95
N GLY A 120 19.68 1.21 -17.60
CA GLY A 120 20.92 0.64 -18.11
C GLY A 120 21.29 1.17 -19.49
N LYS A 121 22.51 0.86 -19.95
CA LYS A 121 23.01 1.22 -21.29
C LYS A 121 22.18 0.63 -22.44
N ASP A 122 21.41 -0.41 -22.16
CA ASP A 122 20.51 -1.08 -23.09
C ASP A 122 19.07 -0.51 -23.05
N GLY A 123 18.86 0.60 -22.35
CA GLY A 123 17.57 1.28 -22.21
C GLY A 123 16.59 0.59 -21.25
N ARG A 124 16.97 -0.53 -20.61
CA ARG A 124 16.11 -1.22 -19.64
C ARG A 124 16.26 -0.62 -18.26
N SER A 125 15.16 -0.44 -17.55
CA SER A 125 15.17 -0.06 -16.14
C SER A 125 15.38 -1.28 -15.24
N VAL A 126 16.14 -1.12 -14.15
CA VAL A 126 16.23 -2.15 -13.12
C VAL A 126 14.87 -2.29 -12.42
N GLY A 127 14.28 -3.49 -12.44
CA GLY A 127 12.98 -3.74 -11.80
C GLY A 127 13.04 -3.82 -10.27
N LYS A 128 14.21 -4.17 -9.73
CA LYS A 128 14.49 -4.15 -8.28
C LYS A 128 15.85 -3.50 -8.09
N ASP A 129 15.88 -2.33 -7.47
CA ASP A 129 17.13 -1.70 -7.04
C ASP A 129 17.44 -2.05 -5.58
N THR A 130 18.72 -1.99 -5.27
CA THR A 130 19.25 -2.13 -3.92
C THR A 130 19.25 -0.76 -3.25
N GLU A 131 18.89 -0.68 -1.97
CA GLU A 131 18.97 0.58 -1.22
C GLU A 131 20.38 1.19 -1.37
N GLU A 132 20.48 2.50 -1.55
CA GLU A 132 21.78 3.17 -1.66
C GLU A 132 22.65 2.89 -0.41
N ALA A 133 22.03 2.84 0.78
CA ALA A 133 22.71 2.46 2.00
C ALA A 133 23.33 1.04 1.95
N GLN A 134 22.65 0.07 1.32
CA GLN A 134 23.19 -1.27 1.11
C GLN A 134 24.34 -1.26 0.10
N ARG A 135 24.22 -0.47 -0.98
CA ARG A 135 25.29 -0.31 -1.99
C ARG A 135 26.55 0.29 -1.37
N LEU A 136 26.41 1.37 -0.60
CA LEU A 136 27.51 2.02 0.11
C LEU A 136 28.16 1.07 1.12
N TYR A 137 27.35 0.34 1.89
CA TYR A 137 27.87 -0.66 2.82
C TYR A 137 28.73 -1.71 2.12
N LYS A 138 28.24 -2.32 1.03
CA LYS A 138 29.00 -3.31 0.25
C LYS A 138 30.29 -2.70 -0.32
N LYS A 139 30.22 -1.48 -0.86
CA LYS A 139 31.38 -0.77 -1.41
C LYS A 139 32.44 -0.51 -0.35
N LEU A 140 32.06 0.02 0.81
CA LEU A 140 32.99 0.31 1.91
C LEU A 140 33.54 -0.97 2.54
N LYS A 141 32.72 -2.00 2.71
CA LYS A 141 33.14 -3.31 3.25
C LYS A 141 34.15 -4.03 2.35
N ALA A 142 34.09 -3.83 1.03
CA ALA A 142 35.04 -4.42 0.10
C ALA A 142 36.42 -3.73 0.10
N GLN A 143 36.55 -2.56 0.74
CA GLN A 143 37.83 -1.87 0.86
C GLN A 143 38.70 -2.53 1.93
N THR A 144 40.00 -2.64 1.67
CA THR A 144 40.98 -3.10 2.65
C THR A 144 41.12 -2.14 3.82
N THR A 145 41.04 -0.84 3.55
CA THR A 145 41.07 0.23 4.56
C THR A 145 39.99 1.25 4.24
N VAL A 146 39.13 1.55 5.22
CA VAL A 146 38.11 2.59 5.10
C VAL A 146 38.73 3.95 5.42
N ALA A 147 38.51 4.94 4.54
CA ALA A 147 39.05 6.29 4.73
C ALA A 147 38.46 6.96 5.99
N PRO A 148 39.23 7.80 6.72
CA PRO A 148 38.76 8.43 7.97
C PRO A 148 37.43 9.18 7.84
N LYS A 149 37.21 9.84 6.70
CA LYS A 149 35.96 10.57 6.40
C LYS A 149 34.73 9.65 6.31
N ASP A 150 34.93 8.38 5.98
CA ASP A 150 33.86 7.39 5.75
C ASP A 150 33.66 6.47 6.96
N THR A 151 34.56 6.49 7.94
CA THR A 151 34.52 5.61 9.13
C THR A 151 33.21 5.72 9.90
N ALA A 152 32.72 6.94 10.15
CA ALA A 152 31.47 7.14 10.89
C ALA A 152 30.24 6.60 10.13
N LEU A 153 30.22 6.78 8.80
CA LEU A 153 29.17 6.23 7.94
C LEU A 153 29.24 4.70 7.92
N PHE A 154 30.45 4.14 7.75
CA PHE A 154 30.65 2.70 7.71
C PHE A 154 30.20 2.02 9.00
N SER A 155 30.51 2.59 10.16
CA SER A 155 30.05 2.07 11.46
C SER A 155 28.53 2.02 11.57
N LYS A 156 27.81 3.08 11.14
CA LYS A 156 26.34 3.10 11.13
C LYS A 156 25.75 2.04 10.20
N LEU A 157 26.34 1.89 9.01
CA LEU A 157 25.89 0.91 8.03
C LEU A 157 26.16 -0.53 8.50
N LYS A 158 27.30 -0.77 9.16
CA LYS A 158 27.63 -2.06 9.77
C LYS A 158 26.60 -2.44 10.84
N ALA A 159 26.24 -1.51 11.73
CA ALA A 159 25.19 -1.74 12.72
C ALA A 159 23.84 -2.07 12.07
N LYS A 160 23.43 -1.29 11.05
CA LYS A 160 22.15 -1.53 10.33
C LYS A 160 22.07 -2.91 9.67
N TYR A 161 23.16 -3.39 9.07
CA TYR A 161 23.10 -4.59 8.21
C TYR A 161 23.76 -5.84 8.81
N GLU A 162 24.78 -5.74 9.66
CA GLU A 162 25.46 -6.93 10.23
C GLU A 162 24.82 -7.42 11.52
N GLU A 163 24.40 -6.52 12.42
CA GLU A 163 23.84 -6.92 13.71
C GLU A 163 22.51 -7.69 13.54
N PRO A 164 21.55 -7.21 12.74
CA PRO A 164 20.35 -7.98 12.47
C PRO A 164 20.66 -9.26 11.68
N ALA A 165 21.66 -9.25 10.80
CA ALA A 165 22.01 -10.45 10.02
C ALA A 165 22.55 -11.59 10.91
N ALA A 166 23.22 -11.30 12.02
CA ALA A 166 23.62 -12.34 12.98
C ALA A 166 22.39 -12.97 13.65
N ALA A 167 21.50 -12.15 14.20
CA ALA A 167 20.26 -12.64 14.84
C ALA A 167 19.34 -13.36 13.83
N ASN A 168 19.23 -12.83 12.61
CA ASN A 168 18.42 -13.42 11.54
C ASN A 168 19.00 -14.73 11.02
N ARG A 169 20.31 -14.95 11.08
CA ARG A 169 20.92 -16.25 10.72
C ARG A 169 20.54 -17.35 11.71
N ALA A 170 20.52 -17.05 13.00
CA ALA A 170 20.04 -17.99 14.01
C ALA A 170 18.56 -18.32 13.78
N LYS A 171 17.71 -17.30 13.62
CA LYS A 171 16.28 -17.49 13.30
C LYS A 171 16.07 -18.28 12.01
N LEU A 172 16.85 -18.00 10.97
CA LEU A 172 16.77 -18.73 9.71
C LEU A 172 17.07 -20.21 9.90
N LYS A 173 18.09 -20.53 10.70
CA LYS A 173 18.41 -21.92 11.05
C LYS A 173 17.25 -22.59 11.79
N ASP A 174 16.66 -21.93 12.78
CA ASP A 174 15.51 -22.46 13.53
C ASP A 174 14.30 -22.69 12.62
N PHE A 175 14.04 -21.76 11.68
CA PHE A 175 13.00 -21.90 10.65
C PHE A 175 13.28 -23.06 9.70
N GLN A 176 14.54 -23.25 9.28
CA GLN A 176 14.94 -24.36 8.41
C GLN A 176 14.76 -25.71 9.11
N GLU A 177 15.19 -25.83 10.36
CA GLU A 177 15.02 -27.05 11.15
C GLU A 177 13.53 -27.36 11.38
N SER A 178 12.73 -26.34 11.72
CA SER A 178 11.28 -26.49 11.86
C SER A 178 10.62 -26.90 10.53
N TYR A 179 11.04 -26.33 9.41
CA TYR A 179 10.52 -26.65 8.08
C TYR A 179 10.80 -28.10 7.69
N GLU A 180 12.01 -28.60 7.94
CA GLU A 180 12.34 -30.01 7.69
C GLU A 180 11.57 -30.95 8.64
N GLY A 181 11.36 -30.56 9.90
CA GLY A 181 10.48 -31.27 10.83
C GLY A 181 9.04 -31.36 10.34
N ILE A 182 8.49 -30.25 9.80
CA ILE A 182 7.14 -30.21 9.22
C ILE A 182 7.05 -31.13 7.99
N LYS A 183 8.03 -31.10 7.08
CA LYS A 183 8.07 -31.99 5.91
C LYS A 183 8.10 -33.47 6.29
N TRP A 184 8.87 -33.81 7.33
CA TRP A 184 8.92 -35.17 7.84
C TRP A 184 7.57 -35.59 8.44
N ALA A 185 6.96 -34.74 9.26
CA ALA A 185 5.65 -34.98 9.85
C ALA A 185 4.55 -35.13 8.79
N ASP A 186 4.55 -34.25 7.78
CA ASP A 186 3.66 -34.29 6.63
C ASP A 186 3.77 -35.62 5.88
N SER A 187 4.99 -36.08 5.58
CA SER A 187 5.24 -37.38 4.91
C SER A 187 4.71 -38.57 5.72
N LEU A 188 4.84 -38.55 7.05
CA LEU A 188 4.31 -39.61 7.92
C LEU A 188 2.78 -39.61 7.94
N LEU A 189 2.17 -38.43 7.97
CA LEU A 189 0.71 -38.31 7.98
C LEU A 189 0.10 -38.70 6.64
N HIS A 190 0.75 -38.41 5.51
CA HIS A 190 0.36 -38.94 4.20
C HIS A 190 0.35 -40.48 4.19
N THR A 191 1.35 -41.11 4.82
CA THR A 191 1.43 -42.57 4.95
C THR A 191 0.34 -43.14 5.88
N GLY A 192 0.08 -42.47 7.01
CA GLY A 192 -0.91 -42.89 8.01
C GLY A 192 -2.37 -42.68 7.58
N LEU A 193 -2.69 -41.51 7.01
CA LEU A 193 -4.03 -41.13 6.55
C LEU A 193 -4.36 -41.66 5.15
N LYS A 194 -3.33 -41.98 4.34
CA LYS A 194 -3.46 -42.41 2.94
C LYS A 194 -4.29 -41.43 2.10
N LYS A 195 -4.05 -40.13 2.29
CA LYS A 195 -4.68 -39.04 1.54
C LYS A 195 -3.61 -38.18 0.90
N ASP A 196 -3.85 -37.65 -0.29
CA ASP A 196 -2.94 -36.71 -0.96
C ASP A 196 -3.11 -35.26 -0.49
N THR A 197 -4.18 -34.96 0.27
CA THR A 197 -4.41 -33.65 0.87
C THR A 197 -4.93 -33.85 2.28
N ILE A 198 -4.20 -33.27 3.23
CA ILE A 198 -4.50 -33.36 4.67
C ILE A 198 -5.09 -32.03 5.12
N LYS A 199 -6.28 -32.06 5.71
CA LYS A 199 -6.93 -30.87 6.28
C LYS A 199 -6.71 -30.83 7.80
N GLY A 200 -6.82 -29.64 8.39
CA GLY A 200 -6.76 -29.50 9.86
C GLY A 200 -7.76 -30.41 10.59
N THR A 201 -8.98 -30.57 10.07
CA THR A 201 -9.99 -31.47 10.64
C THR A 201 -9.60 -32.95 10.58
N ASP A 202 -8.75 -33.34 9.62
CA ASP A 202 -8.21 -34.71 9.58
C ASP A 202 -7.26 -34.94 10.76
N LEU A 203 -6.44 -33.95 11.13
CA LEU A 203 -5.50 -34.03 12.25
C LEU A 203 -6.20 -34.02 13.62
N GLU A 204 -7.34 -33.34 13.73
CA GLU A 204 -8.13 -33.29 14.97
C GLU A 204 -8.75 -34.65 15.30
N THR A 205 -9.17 -35.40 14.28
CA THR A 205 -9.97 -36.64 14.42
C THR A 205 -9.14 -37.92 14.29
N PHE A 206 -8.06 -37.91 13.51
CA PHE A 206 -7.22 -39.07 13.28
C PHE A 206 -6.39 -39.45 14.52
N ARG A 207 -6.21 -40.75 14.79
CA ARG A 207 -5.33 -41.26 15.85
C ARG A 207 -4.57 -42.47 15.33
N SER A 208 -3.29 -42.60 15.68
CA SER A 208 -2.45 -43.73 15.29
C SER A 208 -1.88 -44.45 16.50
N GLN A 209 -1.71 -45.78 16.39
CA GLN A 209 -0.93 -46.56 17.36
C GLN A 209 0.58 -46.47 17.09
N ASP A 210 0.97 -46.02 15.90
CA ASP A 210 2.35 -45.68 15.60
C ASP A 210 2.71 -44.35 16.26
N GLN A 211 3.63 -44.42 17.22
CA GLN A 211 4.05 -43.27 18.02
C GLN A 211 4.64 -42.15 17.17
N GLN A 212 5.32 -42.46 16.06
CA GLN A 212 5.91 -41.44 15.19
C GLN A 212 4.82 -40.68 14.43
N VAL A 213 3.81 -41.39 13.94
CA VAL A 213 2.66 -40.80 13.25
C VAL A 213 1.80 -39.97 14.21
N GLU A 214 1.61 -40.43 15.45
CA GLU A 214 0.87 -39.68 16.47
C GLU A 214 1.62 -38.41 16.91
N ASN A 215 2.94 -38.49 17.08
CA ASN A 215 3.78 -37.32 17.39
C ASN A 215 3.77 -36.30 16.23
N ALA A 216 3.82 -36.77 14.98
CA ALA A 216 3.70 -35.92 13.80
C ALA A 216 2.35 -35.18 13.76
N ARG A 217 1.25 -35.87 14.08
CA ARG A 217 -0.09 -35.27 14.18
C ARG A 217 -0.15 -34.16 15.23
N VAL A 218 0.35 -34.45 16.43
CA VAL A 218 0.35 -33.49 17.55
C VAL A 218 1.25 -32.29 17.27
N GLY A 219 2.39 -32.50 16.60
CA GLY A 219 3.33 -31.42 16.29
C GLY A 219 2.85 -30.42 15.22
N LEU A 220 1.78 -30.73 14.49
CA LEU A 220 1.18 -29.87 13.47
C LEU A 220 -0.17 -29.25 13.88
N LEU A 221 -0.66 -29.56 15.08
CA LEU A 221 -1.84 -28.91 15.70
C LEU A 221 -1.41 -27.72 16.55
#